data_AF-W9GFB1-F1
#
_entry.id   AF-W9GFB1-F1
#
_cell.length_a   1.000
_cell.length_b   1.000
_cell.length_c   1.000
_cell.angle_alpha   90.00
_cell.angle_beta   90.00
_cell.angle_gamma   90.00
#
_symmetry.space_group_name_H-M   'P 1'
#
loop_
_entity.id
_entity.type
_entity.pdbx_description
1 polymer ?
#
loop_
_entity_poly.entity_id
_entity_poly.type
_entity_poly.pdbx_seq_one_letter_code
_entity_poly.pdbx_strand_id
1 'polypeptide(L)'
;MTLRRYLSTIVTLLAWGMMTMPAAGCSKASPGEIAPPPHPAPTDFAGCNGLAPHRDDGFVVAGSDWSSELHAYGGEATMYACVYPPAGGMVSLVVSGQAVHVRPQRQQVSAFPGGVIPFQVRVDPGGYGQIDVRQDTTGGGYSGASGPRIDAQDPGWRFSRADSH
;
A
#
# COMPACT_ATOMS: atom_id res chain seq x y z
N MET A 1 40.59 -66.57 9.59
CA MET A 1 39.43 -65.96 8.93
C MET A 1 39.87 -65.50 7.53
N THR A 2 39.70 -66.36 6.51
CA THR A 2 38.72 -66.23 5.40
C THR A 2 39.02 -65.05 4.46
N LEU A 3 39.70 -65.33 3.34
CA LEU A 3 39.20 -65.37 1.94
C LEU A 3 39.09 -63.97 1.27
N ARG A 4 39.97 -63.55 0.34
CA ARG A 4 40.14 -63.91 -1.09
C ARG A 4 39.22 -63.09 -2.05
N ARG A 5 39.83 -62.64 -3.17
CA ARG A 5 39.29 -62.13 -4.47
C ARG A 5 39.20 -60.59 -4.57
N TYR A 6 40.07 -59.87 -5.30
CA TYR A 6 40.21 -59.76 -6.78
C TYR A 6 38.88 -59.83 -7.54
N LEU A 7 38.44 -58.72 -8.13
CA LEU A 7 38.26 -58.62 -9.59
C LEU A 7 37.84 -57.20 -10.01
N SER A 8 38.60 -56.71 -10.98
CA SER A 8 38.37 -55.56 -11.82
C SER A 8 37.18 -55.81 -12.74
N THR A 9 36.27 -54.84 -12.89
CA THR A 9 35.51 -54.68 -14.15
C THR A 9 35.14 -53.22 -14.32
N ILE A 10 35.80 -52.59 -15.28
CA ILE A 10 35.43 -51.31 -15.90
C ILE A 10 34.13 -51.54 -16.67
N VAL A 11 33.10 -50.76 -16.37
CA VAL A 11 31.95 -50.57 -17.29
C VAL A 11 31.82 -49.08 -17.54
N THR A 12 32.39 -48.66 -18.67
CA THR A 12 32.15 -47.37 -19.28
C THR A 12 30.77 -47.43 -19.95
N LEU A 13 29.81 -46.64 -19.46
CA LEU A 13 28.58 -46.35 -20.19
C LEU A 13 28.45 -44.84 -20.34
N LEU A 14 28.71 -44.38 -21.57
CA LEU A 14 28.22 -43.11 -22.10
C LEU A 14 26.69 -43.13 -22.09
N ALA A 15 26.05 -42.12 -21.50
CA ALA A 15 24.70 -41.73 -21.86
C ALA A 15 24.42 -40.27 -21.44
N TRP A 16 24.70 -39.36 -22.37
CA TRP A 16 23.83 -38.27 -22.83
C TRP A 16 23.41 -37.20 -21.80
N GLY A 17 23.83 -35.98 -22.12
CA GLY A 17 23.48 -34.79 -21.37
C GLY A 17 21.99 -34.50 -21.34
N MET A 18 21.55 -34.01 -20.18
CA MET A 18 20.41 -33.12 -20.06
C MET A 18 20.93 -31.79 -19.54
N MET A 19 21.06 -30.82 -20.45
CA MET A 19 21.07 -29.41 -20.08
C MET A 19 19.70 -29.09 -19.49
N THR A 20 19.60 -29.08 -18.16
CA THR A 20 18.48 -28.44 -17.49
C THR A 20 18.73 -26.94 -17.49
N MET A 21 18.21 -26.25 -18.51
CA MET A 21 18.03 -24.80 -18.45
C MET A 21 17.09 -24.52 -17.26
N PRO A 22 17.46 -23.67 -16.28
CA PRO A 22 16.44 -23.05 -15.45
C PRO A 22 15.64 -22.16 -16.39
N ALA A 23 14.42 -22.60 -16.71
CA ALA A 23 13.42 -21.71 -17.25
C ALA A 23 13.24 -20.59 -16.23
N ALA A 24 13.85 -19.44 -16.51
CA ALA A 24 13.39 -18.18 -15.95
C ALA A 24 11.91 -18.11 -16.30
N GLY A 25 11.05 -18.41 -15.33
CA GLY A 25 9.62 -18.19 -15.39
C GLY A 25 9.42 -16.68 -15.43
N CYS A 26 9.61 -16.08 -16.60
CA CYS A 26 9.01 -14.80 -16.94
C CYS A 26 7.51 -15.05 -16.93
N SER A 27 6.87 -14.86 -15.78
CA SER A 27 5.44 -14.67 -15.68
C SER A 27 5.08 -13.63 -16.72
N LYS A 28 4.37 -14.04 -17.78
CA LYS A 28 3.87 -13.13 -18.80
C LYS A 28 2.97 -12.14 -18.08
N ALA A 29 3.47 -10.94 -17.81
CA ALA A 29 2.61 -9.79 -17.59
C ALA A 29 1.70 -9.70 -18.83
N SER A 30 0.39 -9.84 -18.62
CA SER A 30 -0.60 -9.73 -19.70
C SER A 30 -0.37 -8.41 -20.44
N PRO A 31 -0.05 -8.44 -21.75
CA PRO A 31 0.06 -7.22 -22.52
C PRO A 31 -1.35 -6.64 -22.67
N GLY A 32 -1.67 -5.57 -21.95
CA GLY A 32 -2.94 -4.86 -22.16
C GLY A 32 -3.58 -4.19 -20.95
N GLU A 33 -3.07 -4.34 -19.73
CA GLU A 33 -3.56 -3.50 -18.64
C GLU A 33 -2.94 -2.11 -18.81
N ILE A 34 -3.68 -1.25 -19.52
CA ILE A 34 -3.42 0.19 -19.57
C ILE A 34 -3.43 0.62 -18.12
N ALA A 35 -2.27 1.07 -17.60
CA ALA A 35 -2.19 1.66 -16.28
C ALA A 35 -3.33 2.67 -16.13
N PRO A 36 -4.14 2.62 -15.06
CA PRO A 36 -5.24 3.55 -14.89
C PRO A 36 -4.72 4.98 -15.05
N PRO A 37 -5.47 5.88 -15.71
CA PRO A 37 -5.05 7.26 -15.83
C PRO A 37 -4.85 7.85 -14.43
N PRO A 38 -3.85 8.73 -14.25
CA PRO A 38 -3.59 9.40 -12.98
C PRO A 38 -4.87 9.96 -12.35
N HIS A 39 -5.18 9.55 -11.12
CA HIS A 39 -6.28 10.18 -10.38
C HIS A 39 -5.89 11.62 -10.00
N PRO A 40 -6.66 12.66 -10.40
CA PRO A 40 -6.34 14.03 -10.06
C PRO A 40 -6.44 14.25 -8.54
N ALA A 41 -5.51 15.02 -7.98
CA ALA A 41 -5.55 15.38 -6.57
C ALA A 41 -6.84 16.15 -6.24
N PRO A 42 -7.50 15.87 -5.11
CA PRO A 42 -8.66 16.66 -4.69
C PRO A 42 -8.21 18.08 -4.35
N THR A 43 -9.01 19.06 -4.76
CA THR A 43 -8.73 20.49 -4.52
C THR A 43 -9.39 21.00 -3.24
N ASP A 44 -10.37 20.27 -2.72
CA ASP A 44 -11.11 20.59 -1.50
C ASP A 44 -11.60 19.31 -0.81
N PHE A 45 -12.18 19.48 0.38
CA PHE A 45 -12.68 18.36 1.16
C PHE A 45 -13.80 17.59 0.45
N ALA A 46 -14.63 18.26 -0.36
CA ALA A 46 -15.80 17.67 -1.01
C ALA A 46 -15.41 16.74 -2.17
N GLY A 47 -14.23 16.96 -2.76
CA GLY A 47 -13.66 16.11 -3.80
C GLY A 47 -13.10 14.77 -3.33
N CYS A 48 -13.16 14.46 -2.03
CA CYS A 48 -12.50 13.27 -1.48
C CYS A 48 -13.40 12.04 -1.43
N ASN A 49 -12.77 10.87 -1.62
CA ASN A 49 -13.45 9.59 -1.48
C ASN A 49 -13.90 9.35 -0.02
N GLY A 50 -15.12 8.83 0.15
CA GLY A 50 -15.56 8.26 1.42
C GLY A 50 -15.63 9.24 2.62
N LEU A 51 -16.06 10.48 2.41
CA LEU A 51 -16.40 11.38 3.53
C LEU A 51 -17.50 10.75 4.38
N ALA A 52 -17.28 10.60 5.69
CA ALA A 52 -18.39 10.26 6.57
C ALA A 52 -19.20 11.52 6.94
N PRO A 53 -20.52 11.40 7.12
CA PRO A 53 -21.37 12.53 7.42
C PRO A 53 -20.99 13.18 8.75
N HIS A 54 -21.10 14.51 8.79
CA HIS A 54 -21.00 15.32 9.98
C HIS A 54 -21.97 14.79 11.04
N ARG A 55 -21.47 14.33 12.19
CA ARG A 55 -22.32 14.19 13.38
C ARG A 55 -22.45 15.58 13.99
N ASP A 56 -23.60 15.98 14.50
CA ASP A 56 -23.85 17.34 15.05
C ASP A 56 -22.95 17.74 16.27
N ASP A 57 -21.83 17.07 16.48
CA ASP A 57 -20.81 17.30 17.51
C ASP A 57 -19.69 18.27 17.08
N GLY A 58 -19.79 18.86 15.88
CA GLY A 58 -18.85 19.88 15.40
C GLY A 58 -17.60 19.34 14.69
N PHE A 59 -17.51 18.02 14.45
CA PHE A 59 -16.40 17.43 13.72
C PHE A 59 -16.86 16.89 12.36
N VAL A 60 -16.30 17.44 11.30
CA VAL A 60 -16.38 16.84 9.95
C VAL A 60 -15.36 15.71 9.90
N VAL A 61 -15.81 14.56 9.40
CA VAL A 61 -14.97 13.36 9.34
C VAL A 61 -13.82 13.54 8.36
N ALA A 62 -12.66 13.03 8.78
CA ALA A 62 -11.43 13.04 8.01
C ALA A 62 -11.51 12.00 6.86
N GLY A 63 -12.02 12.36 5.68
CA GLY A 63 -11.98 11.49 4.51
C GLY A 63 -10.55 11.26 4.00
N SER A 64 -10.41 10.43 2.97
CA SER A 64 -9.15 10.36 2.24
C SER A 64 -9.39 10.15 0.76
N ASP A 65 -8.40 10.54 -0.02
CA ASP A 65 -8.37 10.29 -1.45
C ASP A 65 -7.07 9.60 -1.84
N TRP A 66 -7.16 8.64 -2.75
CA TRP A 66 -6.04 7.84 -3.20
C TRP A 66 -6.29 7.32 -4.60
N SER A 67 -5.22 7.08 -5.36
CA SER A 67 -5.33 6.38 -6.63
C SER A 67 -5.47 4.87 -6.43
N SER A 68 -6.26 4.19 -7.26
CA SER A 68 -6.29 2.72 -7.31
C SER A 68 -5.28 2.12 -8.31
N GLU A 69 -4.36 2.94 -8.83
CA GLU A 69 -3.29 2.50 -9.72
C GLU A 69 -2.39 1.45 -9.08
N LEU A 70 -1.77 0.64 -9.93
CA LEU A 70 -0.71 -0.28 -9.51
C LEU A 70 0.61 0.51 -9.38
N HIS A 71 1.19 0.45 -8.20
CA HIS A 71 2.48 1.06 -7.86
C HIS A 71 3.56 -0.03 -7.70
N ALA A 72 4.79 0.26 -8.12
CA ALA A 72 5.91 -0.63 -7.85
C ALA A 72 6.25 -0.64 -6.35
N TYR A 73 6.69 -1.78 -5.82
CA TYR A 73 7.25 -1.84 -4.46
C TYR A 73 8.46 -0.91 -4.33
N GLY A 74 8.60 -0.26 -3.17
CA GLY A 74 9.64 0.75 -2.91
C GLY A 74 9.40 2.11 -3.57
N GLY A 75 8.41 2.22 -4.48
CA GLY A 75 7.94 3.50 -5.03
C GLY A 75 7.01 4.23 -4.06
N GLU A 76 6.93 5.55 -4.19
CA GLU A 76 6.02 6.40 -3.42
C GLU A 76 4.72 6.65 -4.20
N ALA A 77 3.60 6.57 -3.50
CA ALA A 77 2.29 7.00 -3.98
C ALA A 77 1.69 8.01 -3.01
N THR A 78 0.98 9.01 -3.52
CA THR A 78 0.36 10.02 -2.68
C THR A 78 -1.05 9.60 -2.27
N MET A 79 -1.31 9.65 -0.97
CA MET A 79 -2.64 9.59 -0.36
C MET A 79 -2.94 10.96 0.24
N TYR A 80 -4.13 11.48 0.01
CA TYR A 80 -4.57 12.74 0.57
C TYR A 80 -5.48 12.49 1.77
N ALA A 81 -5.18 13.09 2.91
CA ALA A 81 -6.13 13.19 4.02
C ALA A 81 -6.99 14.43 3.80
N CYS A 82 -8.30 14.27 3.87
CA CYS A 82 -9.25 15.34 3.66
C CYS A 82 -9.96 15.66 4.95
N VAL A 83 -9.78 16.87 5.45
CA VAL A 83 -10.22 17.24 6.79
C VAL A 83 -10.94 18.57 6.75
N TYR A 84 -11.74 18.83 7.77
CA TYR A 84 -12.25 20.16 8.03
C TYR A 84 -11.94 20.47 9.49
N PRO A 85 -10.86 21.23 9.75
CA PRO A 85 -10.39 21.52 11.09
C PRO A 85 -10.84 22.94 11.48
N PRO A 86 -12.02 23.13 12.10
CA PRO A 86 -12.54 24.46 12.41
C PRO A 86 -11.60 25.29 13.30
N ALA A 87 -10.83 24.64 14.18
CA ALA A 87 -9.82 25.27 15.04
C ALA A 87 -8.36 24.93 14.67
N GLY A 88 -8.14 24.27 13.53
CA GLY A 88 -6.84 23.66 13.21
C GLY A 88 -6.57 22.42 14.05
N GLY A 89 -5.35 21.88 13.95
CA GLY A 89 -4.96 20.71 14.73
C GLY A 89 -3.80 19.94 14.12
N MET A 90 -3.77 18.64 14.41
CA MET A 90 -2.82 17.69 13.84
C MET A 90 -3.57 16.61 13.06
N VAL A 91 -3.08 16.29 11.87
CA VAL A 91 -3.57 15.18 11.05
C VAL A 91 -2.48 14.15 10.91
N SER A 92 -2.81 12.87 11.05
CA SER A 92 -1.90 11.75 10.91
C SER A 92 -2.56 10.61 10.16
N LEU A 93 -1.76 9.83 9.42
CA LEU A 93 -2.19 8.55 8.89
C LEU A 93 -1.71 7.44 9.81
N VAL A 94 -2.63 6.58 10.23
CA VAL A 94 -2.38 5.46 11.13
C VAL A 94 -2.36 4.19 10.30
N VAL A 95 -1.22 3.50 10.31
CA VAL A 95 -1.04 2.24 9.58
C VAL A 95 -1.28 1.07 10.51
N SER A 96 -2.26 0.23 10.16
CA SER A 96 -2.50 -1.07 10.78
C SER A 96 -2.04 -2.16 9.81
N GLY A 97 -0.79 -2.60 9.95
CA GLY A 97 -0.17 -3.54 9.00
C GLY A 97 1.35 -3.62 9.16
N GLN A 98 2.04 -4.11 8.13
CA GLN A 98 3.49 -4.22 8.11
C GLN A 98 4.07 -3.77 6.76
N ALA A 99 5.34 -3.33 6.78
CA ALA A 99 6.09 -2.91 5.60
C ALA A 99 5.39 -1.81 4.75
N VAL A 100 4.55 -1.00 5.40
CA VAL A 100 3.91 0.20 4.85
C VAL A 100 4.45 1.41 5.61
N HIS A 101 4.97 2.39 4.89
CA HIS A 101 5.62 3.57 5.44
C HIS A 101 4.87 4.82 4.98
N VAL A 102 4.59 5.73 5.90
CA VAL A 102 3.92 7.00 5.60
C VAL A 102 4.79 8.18 6.01
N ARG A 103 4.86 9.20 5.14
CA ARG A 103 5.63 10.44 5.35
C ARG A 103 4.86 11.69 4.88
N PRO A 104 4.80 12.76 5.70
CA PRO A 104 5.12 12.76 7.13
C PRO A 104 4.16 11.83 7.90
N GLN A 105 4.52 11.33 9.08
CA GLN A 105 3.53 10.53 9.87
C GLN A 105 2.41 11.41 10.46
N ARG A 106 2.70 12.68 10.70
CA ARG A 106 1.79 13.65 11.28
C ARG A 106 2.11 15.05 10.76
N GLN A 107 1.10 15.84 10.48
CA GLN A 107 1.20 17.19 9.93
C GLN A 107 0.29 18.15 10.69
N GLN A 108 0.81 19.33 11.00
CA GLN A 108 0.00 20.40 11.59
C GLN A 108 -0.82 21.07 10.49
N VAL A 109 -2.08 21.38 10.82
CA VAL A 109 -3.01 22.05 9.91
C VAL A 109 -3.57 23.30 10.57
N SER A 110 -3.62 24.39 9.81
CA SER A 110 -4.27 25.62 10.26
C SER A 110 -5.79 25.40 10.35
N ALA A 111 -6.47 26.31 11.05
CA ALA A 111 -7.92 26.39 10.95
C ALA A 111 -8.37 26.56 9.49
N PHE A 112 -9.65 26.24 9.23
CA PHE A 112 -10.33 26.44 7.96
C PHE A 112 -9.86 27.72 7.23
N PRO A 113 -9.59 27.69 5.90
CA PRO A 113 -10.09 26.75 4.89
C PRO A 113 -9.23 25.51 4.60
N GLY A 114 -8.30 25.11 5.48
CA GLY A 114 -7.53 23.87 5.29
C GLY A 114 -8.42 22.64 5.06
N GLY A 115 -8.12 21.85 4.02
CA GLY A 115 -9.05 20.85 3.49
C GLY A 115 -8.44 19.53 3.02
N VAL A 116 -7.22 19.57 2.47
CA VAL A 116 -6.57 18.44 1.79
C VAL A 116 -5.08 18.44 2.13
N ILE A 117 -4.56 17.33 2.65
CA ILE A 117 -3.19 17.21 3.12
C ILE A 117 -2.53 16.00 2.46
N PRO A 118 -1.44 16.17 1.70
CA PRO A 118 -0.77 15.07 1.05
C PRO A 118 0.11 14.29 2.04
N PHE A 119 0.09 12.98 1.89
CA PHE A 119 0.97 12.03 2.55
C PHE A 119 1.58 11.11 1.50
N GLN A 120 2.88 10.87 1.59
CA GLN A 120 3.56 9.88 0.77
C GLN A 120 3.50 8.52 1.45
N VAL A 121 3.07 7.52 0.70
CA VAL A 121 2.97 6.13 1.11
C VAL A 121 3.93 5.31 0.29
N ARG A 122 4.78 4.53 0.95
CA ARG A 122 5.66 3.56 0.32
C ARG A 122 5.38 2.19 0.91
N VAL A 123 5.27 1.19 0.04
CA VAL A 123 5.09 -0.20 0.45
C VAL A 123 6.31 -1.00 -0.01
N ASP A 124 6.97 -1.67 0.92
CA ASP A 124 8.07 -2.59 0.62
C ASP A 124 7.49 -4.00 0.29
N PRO A 125 8.23 -4.90 -0.38
CA PRO A 125 7.74 -6.23 -0.73
C PRO A 125 7.20 -7.01 0.48
N GLY A 126 6.04 -7.66 0.32
CA GLY A 126 5.34 -8.37 1.40
C GLY A 126 4.52 -7.46 2.34
N GLY A 127 4.43 -6.17 2.03
CA GLY A 127 3.63 -5.21 2.78
C GLY A 127 2.12 -5.41 2.57
N TYR A 128 1.39 -5.24 3.67
CA TYR A 128 -0.07 -5.30 3.71
C TYR A 128 -0.56 -4.44 4.87
N GLY A 129 -1.83 -4.02 4.83
CA GLY A 129 -2.46 -3.33 5.94
C GLY A 129 -3.62 -2.46 5.53
N GLN A 130 -4.06 -1.65 6.49
CA GLN A 130 -5.04 -0.58 6.31
C GLN A 130 -4.43 0.73 6.79
N ILE A 131 -4.77 1.82 6.10
CA ILE A 131 -4.35 3.18 6.47
C ILE A 131 -5.59 3.97 6.85
N ASP A 132 -5.66 4.43 8.10
CA ASP A 132 -6.76 5.24 8.60
C ASP A 132 -6.32 6.70 8.77
N VAL A 133 -7.24 7.63 8.61
CA VAL A 133 -6.99 9.05 8.86
C VAL A 133 -7.39 9.39 10.28
N ARG A 134 -6.54 10.13 10.98
CA ARG A 134 -6.78 10.64 12.33
C ARG A 134 -6.55 12.14 12.37
N GLN A 135 -7.48 12.86 13.00
CA GLN A 135 -7.38 14.28 13.33
C GLN A 135 -7.51 14.48 14.83
N ASP A 136 -6.55 15.20 15.41
CA ASP A 136 -6.60 15.72 16.77
C ASP A 136 -6.81 17.25 16.69
N THR A 137 -7.92 17.77 17.25
CA THR A 137 -8.31 19.18 17.09
C THR A 137 -7.72 20.07 18.18
N THR A 138 -7.32 21.30 17.82
CA THR A 138 -6.91 22.32 18.79
C THR A 138 -8.07 22.67 19.72
N GLY A 139 -7.89 22.50 21.03
CA GLY A 139 -8.97 22.66 22.02
C GLY A 139 -9.56 21.35 22.54
N GLY A 140 -9.07 20.21 22.04
CA GLY A 140 -9.52 18.88 22.44
C GLY A 140 -10.52 18.28 21.44
N GLY A 141 -10.64 16.95 21.48
CA GLY A 141 -11.46 16.18 20.54
C GLY A 141 -10.63 15.44 19.49
N TYR A 142 -11.17 14.31 19.07
CA TYR A 142 -10.56 13.40 18.12
C TYR A 142 -11.62 12.98 17.10
N SER A 143 -11.22 12.95 15.83
CA SER A 143 -12.01 12.34 14.76
C SER A 143 -11.10 11.46 13.90
N GLY A 144 -11.69 10.49 13.22
CA GLY A 144 -10.97 9.67 12.26
C GLY A 144 -11.91 9.01 11.27
N ALA A 145 -11.35 8.52 10.18
CA ALA A 145 -12.07 7.68 9.22
C ALA A 145 -11.18 6.54 8.74
N SER A 146 -11.85 5.43 8.44
CA SER A 146 -11.22 4.33 7.74
C SER A 146 -10.77 4.78 6.35
N GLY A 147 -9.52 4.50 5.99
CA GLY A 147 -9.02 4.74 4.64
C GLY A 147 -8.81 3.44 3.86
N PRO A 148 -7.90 3.44 2.87
CA PRO A 148 -7.70 2.29 2.00
C PRO A 148 -6.98 1.13 2.70
N ARG A 149 -7.14 -0.05 2.10
CA ARG A 149 -6.26 -1.19 2.31
C ARG A 149 -5.15 -1.21 1.29
N ILE A 150 -4.06 -1.88 1.64
CA ILE A 150 -2.96 -2.21 0.74
C ILE A 150 -3.22 -3.61 0.17
N ASP A 151 -3.50 -3.66 -1.13
CA ASP A 151 -3.64 -4.89 -1.91
C ASP A 151 -2.30 -5.21 -2.59
N ALA A 152 -1.61 -6.23 -2.06
CA ALA A 152 -0.34 -6.70 -2.59
C ALA A 152 -0.57 -7.56 -3.83
N GLN A 153 0.13 -7.23 -4.92
CA GLN A 153 0.09 -7.92 -6.19
C GLN A 153 1.51 -8.24 -6.68
N ASP A 154 1.61 -8.98 -7.78
CA ASP A 154 2.85 -9.14 -8.55
C ASP A 154 2.67 -8.34 -9.85
N PRO A 155 3.52 -7.35 -10.19
CA PRO A 155 4.80 -6.99 -9.55
C PRO A 155 4.75 -5.84 -8.52
N GLY A 156 3.57 -5.44 -8.04
CA GLY A 156 3.41 -4.20 -7.28
C GLY A 156 2.33 -4.22 -6.22
N TRP A 157 1.85 -3.07 -5.81
CA TRP A 157 0.78 -2.93 -4.82
C TRP A 157 -0.19 -1.84 -5.26
N ARG A 158 -1.42 -1.86 -4.76
CA ARG A 158 -2.38 -0.77 -4.98
C ARG A 158 -3.15 -0.49 -3.71
N PHE A 159 -3.76 0.69 -3.66
CA PHE A 159 -4.81 0.95 -2.69
C PHE A 159 -6.12 0.30 -3.14
N SER A 160 -6.84 -0.29 -2.19
CA SER A 160 -8.19 -0.82 -2.39
C SER A 160 -9.13 -0.29 -1.31
N ARG A 161 -10.44 -0.33 -1.56
CA ARG A 161 -11.41 0.02 -0.51
C ARG A 161 -11.33 -1.02 0.60
N ALA A 162 -11.51 -0.59 1.85
CA ALA A 162 -11.81 -1.53 2.92
C ALA A 162 -13.18 -2.16 2.63
N ASP A 163 -13.25 -3.50 2.52
CA ASP A 163 -14.51 -4.20 2.35
C ASP A 163 -15.44 -3.84 3.50
N SER A 164 -16.62 -3.31 3.19
CA SER A 164 -17.68 -3.08 4.16
C SER A 164 -18.24 -4.44 4.59
N HIS A 165 -17.66 -5.01 5.65
CA HIS A 165 -18.24 -6.14 6.36
C HIS A 165 -19.45 -5.71 7.19
#